data_AF-A0A2S4L645-F1
#
_entry.id   AF-A0A2S4L645-F1
#
_cell.length_a   1.000
_cell.length_b   1.000
_cell.length_c   1.000
_cell.angle_alpha   90.00
_cell.angle_beta   90.00
_cell.angle_gamma   90.00
#
_symmetry.space_group_name_H-M   'P 1'
#
loop_
_entity.id
_entity.type
_entity.pdbx_description
1 polymer ?
#
loop_
_entity_poly.entity_id
_entity_poly.type
_entity_poly.pdbx_seq_one_letter_code
_entity_poly.pdbx_strand_id
1 'polypeptide(L)'
;MRIQATHPTCESQCRRSMRSHGQAFNMTDEGITRSQPQAADMKRSRSSLTIVIKLGTSSIVDEKTHEPLLPVLTLIVDTANKLRKDGHRVVIVSSGAIGVGLRRMDVDKRPKHLAQLQALAAIGQCRLMSLWDSLFGHLAQPIAQILLTRNDIADRTRYLNAQNTFNQLLEMGVIPIVNENDTLAVSEIKFGDNDTLSAITAAMIHADMLFLMTDVDCLYDKNPRTHPEARPIEIVDDINALEADVSSAGSALGTGGMSTKIVAARLGTLAGVTTIITRSSNPGNILGIVRYLTCPRTPSSTSSESGDHPAEPLSQKRVSLNLLGASTHADDASAPPLHTRFLPSSDPIQDRYFWLLHTPNPHGTIYIDAGCHRALLDKAGLLPVGVVDVEGHFAQQEVVRLVVVERRASSPGPDGKRWEGIAQEVGRALVNYAAAEITRIMGHQSVEIGEILGYADSEYVAHRSHIGFFRKESRPVTPSRDFE
;
A
#
# COMPACT_ATOMS: atom_id res chain seq x y z
N MET A 1 -29.31 -61.62 -9.74
CA MET A 1 -28.01 -60.93 -9.77
C MET A 1 -28.13 -59.67 -8.92
N ARG A 2 -27.76 -59.75 -7.64
CA ARG A 2 -27.72 -58.63 -6.68
C ARG A 2 -26.27 -58.54 -6.21
N ILE A 3 -25.63 -57.40 -6.40
CA ILE A 3 -24.30 -57.12 -5.85
C ILE A 3 -24.46 -55.99 -4.86
N GLN A 4 -24.24 -56.30 -3.58
CA GLN A 4 -24.05 -55.37 -2.48
C GLN A 4 -22.61 -54.82 -2.56
N ALA A 5 -22.45 -53.52 -2.34
CA ALA A 5 -21.15 -52.90 -2.11
C ALA A 5 -21.12 -52.32 -0.69
N THR A 6 -20.14 -52.77 0.09
CA THR A 6 -19.83 -52.34 1.46
C THR A 6 -18.67 -51.34 1.43
N HIS A 7 -18.79 -50.25 2.18
CA HIS A 7 -17.69 -49.35 2.54
C HIS A 7 -16.90 -49.90 3.75
N PRO A 8 -15.61 -49.52 3.88
CA PRO A 8 -15.11 -49.22 5.22
C PRO A 8 -14.34 -47.88 5.30
N THR A 9 -14.54 -47.21 6.43
CA THR A 9 -13.91 -45.98 6.90
C THR A 9 -12.52 -46.24 7.49
N CYS A 10 -11.59 -45.31 7.26
CA CYS A 10 -10.20 -45.36 7.73
C CYS A 10 -10.07 -44.71 9.11
N GLU A 11 -10.12 -45.53 10.16
CA GLU A 11 -9.82 -45.12 11.54
C GLU A 11 -9.01 -46.22 12.22
N SER A 12 -7.75 -46.44 11.78
CA SER A 12 -6.83 -47.36 12.47
C SER A 12 -5.38 -47.24 12.00
N GLN A 13 -4.71 -46.11 12.29
CA GLN A 13 -3.24 -46.07 12.16
C GLN A 13 -2.53 -45.04 13.05
N CYS A 14 -3.09 -44.70 14.22
CA CYS A 14 -2.47 -43.72 15.14
C CYS A 14 -2.19 -44.26 16.56
N ARG A 15 -1.93 -45.57 16.70
CA ARG A 15 -1.49 -46.17 17.98
C ARG A 15 -0.51 -47.30 17.76
N ARG A 16 0.75 -46.99 17.43
CA ARG A 16 1.92 -47.88 17.58
C ARG A 16 3.22 -47.10 17.37
N SER A 17 3.61 -46.28 18.35
CA SER A 17 5.03 -45.92 18.57
C SER A 17 5.20 -45.25 19.94
N MET A 18 4.88 -45.97 21.02
CA MET A 18 5.30 -45.60 22.37
C MET A 18 5.59 -46.88 23.14
N ARG A 19 6.88 -47.06 23.46
CA ARG A 19 7.51 -47.93 24.48
C ARG A 19 8.69 -48.70 23.89
N SER A 20 9.90 -48.20 24.12
CA SER A 20 10.99 -48.99 24.70
C SER A 20 12.21 -48.10 24.94
N HIS A 21 12.94 -48.42 26.01
CA HIS A 21 14.23 -47.87 26.45
C HIS A 21 14.19 -46.69 27.43
N GLY A 22 13.88 -47.03 28.68
CA GLY A 22 14.48 -46.34 29.82
C GLY A 22 15.85 -46.95 30.14
N GLN A 23 16.87 -46.11 30.23
CA GLN A 23 18.07 -46.36 31.03
C GLN A 23 18.41 -45.04 31.75
N ALA A 24 18.53 -45.13 33.06
CA ALA A 24 18.93 -44.05 33.95
C ALA A 24 20.46 -44.02 34.07
N PHE A 25 21.05 -42.83 34.00
CA PHE A 25 22.41 -42.55 34.47
C PHE A 25 22.42 -41.17 35.14
N ASN A 26 22.81 -41.14 36.43
CA ASN A 26 23.19 -39.96 37.19
C ASN A 26 24.68 -39.67 36.95
N MET A 27 25.05 -38.41 36.69
CA MET A 27 26.39 -37.81 36.90
C MET A 27 26.24 -36.29 36.71
N THR A 28 26.22 -35.52 37.80
CA THR A 28 27.31 -34.69 38.36
C THR A 28 27.76 -33.51 37.50
N ASP A 29 27.79 -32.39 38.20
CA ASP A 29 28.21 -31.04 37.89
C ASP A 29 29.68 -30.99 37.41
N GLU A 30 29.91 -30.60 36.16
CA GLU A 30 31.21 -30.07 35.71
C GLU A 30 30.99 -28.88 34.77
N GLY A 31 31.54 -27.75 35.19
CA GLY A 31 31.45 -26.48 34.50
C GLY A 31 32.13 -26.51 33.13
N ILE A 32 31.39 -26.07 32.12
CA ILE A 32 31.94 -25.73 30.81
C ILE A 32 31.97 -24.21 30.72
N THR A 33 33.19 -23.68 30.78
CA THR A 33 33.57 -22.30 30.50
C THR A 33 32.91 -21.77 29.24
N ARG A 34 32.15 -20.66 29.36
CA ARG A 34 31.67 -19.85 28.24
C ARG A 34 32.87 -19.36 27.42
N SER A 35 33.09 -19.94 26.25
CA SER A 35 33.91 -19.32 25.22
C SER A 35 33.17 -18.06 24.73
N GLN A 36 33.80 -16.90 24.92
CA GLN A 36 33.36 -15.66 24.29
C GLN A 36 33.45 -15.83 22.76
N PRO A 37 32.42 -15.45 21.99
CA PRO A 37 32.56 -15.42 20.54
C PRO A 37 33.58 -14.34 20.18
N GLN A 38 34.73 -14.80 19.66
CA GLN A 38 35.79 -13.97 19.11
C GLN A 38 35.27 -13.20 17.88
N ALA A 39 35.82 -12.00 17.72
CA ALA A 39 35.50 -11.00 16.72
C ALA A 39 35.62 -11.52 15.28
N ALA A 40 34.53 -12.07 14.73
CA ALA A 40 34.42 -12.41 13.31
C ALA A 40 32.96 -12.52 12.84
N ASP A 41 32.04 -11.68 13.35
CA ASP A 41 30.71 -11.57 12.73
C ASP A 41 30.05 -10.20 12.97
N MET A 42 30.82 -9.13 12.78
CA MET A 42 30.25 -7.79 12.69
C MET A 42 29.82 -7.51 11.24
N LYS A 43 29.01 -8.39 10.65
CA LYS A 43 28.16 -8.01 9.51
C LYS A 43 27.23 -6.94 10.05
N ARG A 44 27.55 -5.66 9.80
CA ARG A 44 26.67 -4.51 10.02
C ARG A 44 25.26 -4.92 9.54
N SER A 45 24.36 -5.14 10.50
CA SER A 45 22.95 -5.38 10.24
C SER A 45 22.42 -4.20 9.43
N ARG A 46 22.36 -4.36 8.11
CA ARG A 46 21.51 -3.49 7.28
C ARG A 46 20.09 -3.82 7.73
N SER A 47 19.37 -2.82 8.22
CA SER A 47 17.98 -2.99 8.65
C SER A 47 17.19 -3.66 7.52
N SER A 48 16.59 -4.81 7.82
CA SER A 48 15.67 -5.47 6.88
C SER A 48 14.54 -4.50 6.57
N LEU A 49 14.23 -4.35 5.29
CA LEU A 49 13.16 -3.46 4.82
C LEU A 49 12.03 -4.31 4.24
N THR A 50 10.80 -3.84 4.33
CA THR A 50 9.65 -4.33 3.59
C THR A 50 9.41 -3.48 2.36
N ILE A 51 9.45 -4.10 1.19
CA ILE A 51 9.39 -3.43 -0.10
C ILE A 51 8.20 -3.97 -0.89
N VAL A 52 7.30 -3.08 -1.31
CA VAL A 52 6.21 -3.39 -2.23
C VAL A 52 6.61 -2.93 -3.64
N ILE A 53 6.46 -3.81 -4.63
CA ILE A 53 6.76 -3.52 -6.04
C ILE A 53 5.47 -3.66 -6.84
N LYS A 54 4.93 -2.55 -7.33
CA LYS A 54 3.74 -2.54 -8.18
C LYS A 54 4.15 -2.58 -9.65
N LEU A 55 3.54 -3.49 -10.40
CA LEU A 55 3.76 -3.70 -11.82
C LEU A 55 2.47 -3.42 -12.59
N GLY A 56 2.50 -2.46 -13.51
CA GLY A 56 1.39 -2.19 -14.41
C GLY A 56 1.28 -3.21 -15.54
N THR A 57 0.11 -3.30 -16.19
CA THR A 57 -0.14 -4.24 -17.30
C THR A 57 0.91 -4.14 -18.41
N SER A 58 1.31 -2.92 -18.77
CA SER A 58 2.34 -2.65 -19.80
C SER A 58 3.73 -3.18 -19.46
N SER A 59 3.98 -3.54 -18.19
CA SER A 59 5.25 -4.15 -17.75
C SER A 59 5.20 -5.68 -17.77
N ILE A 60 4.00 -6.24 -17.89
CA ILE A 60 3.75 -7.69 -17.85
C ILE A 60 3.44 -8.21 -19.25
N VAL A 61 2.70 -7.45 -20.05
CA VAL A 61 2.12 -7.89 -21.32
C VAL A 61 2.32 -6.81 -22.39
N ASP A 62 2.66 -7.22 -23.61
CA ASP A 62 2.72 -6.34 -24.78
C ASP A 62 1.33 -5.80 -25.15
N GLU A 63 1.27 -4.51 -25.51
CA GLU A 63 0.00 -3.83 -25.79
C GLU A 63 -0.71 -4.33 -27.04
N LYS A 64 0.03 -4.85 -28.03
CA LYS A 64 -0.51 -5.25 -29.33
C LYS A 64 -0.66 -6.76 -29.45
N THR A 65 0.37 -7.50 -29.07
CA THR A 65 0.38 -8.97 -29.23
C THR A 65 -0.26 -9.69 -28.06
N HIS A 66 -0.46 -8.99 -26.93
CA HIS A 66 -0.87 -9.56 -25.66
C HIS A 66 0.10 -10.62 -25.11
N GLU A 67 1.32 -10.71 -25.65
CA GLU A 67 2.30 -11.68 -25.18
C GLU A 67 2.94 -11.22 -23.87
N PRO A 68 3.15 -12.13 -22.91
CA PRO A 68 3.90 -11.81 -21.71
C PRO A 68 5.32 -11.36 -22.05
N LEU A 69 5.76 -10.25 -21.46
CA LEU A 69 7.09 -9.68 -21.64
C LEU A 69 8.12 -10.46 -20.81
N LEU A 70 8.41 -11.69 -21.21
CA LEU A 70 9.31 -12.60 -20.49
C LEU A 70 10.65 -11.94 -20.07
N PRO A 71 11.34 -11.15 -20.90
CA PRO A 71 12.58 -10.50 -20.48
C PRO A 71 12.40 -9.58 -19.27
N VAL A 72 11.33 -8.78 -19.25
CA VAL A 72 11.02 -7.86 -18.13
C VAL A 72 10.64 -8.66 -16.89
N LEU A 73 9.80 -9.70 -17.04
CA LEU A 73 9.40 -10.57 -15.94
C LEU A 73 10.60 -11.26 -15.29
N THR A 74 11.52 -11.80 -16.09
CA THR A 74 12.76 -12.42 -15.58
C THR A 74 13.61 -11.42 -14.79
N LEU A 75 13.74 -10.17 -15.27
CA LEU A 75 14.45 -9.12 -14.54
C LEU A 75 13.77 -8.74 -13.22
N ILE A 76 12.44 -8.72 -13.18
CA ILE A 76 11.68 -8.49 -11.94
C ILE A 76 11.94 -9.63 -10.94
N VAL A 77 11.86 -10.88 -11.40
CA VAL A 77 12.14 -12.06 -10.57
C VAL A 77 13.55 -12.03 -10.00
N ASP A 78 14.55 -11.76 -10.83
CA ASP A 78 15.95 -11.63 -10.39
C ASP A 78 16.12 -10.48 -9.37
N THR A 79 15.51 -9.32 -9.64
CA THR A 79 15.54 -8.15 -8.73
C THR A 79 14.92 -8.49 -7.37
N ALA A 80 13.72 -9.06 -7.36
CA ALA A 80 13.01 -9.43 -6.14
C ALA A 80 13.78 -10.49 -5.33
N ASN A 81 14.37 -11.48 -6.02
CA ASN A 81 15.19 -12.51 -5.37
C ASN A 81 16.49 -11.92 -4.79
N LYS A 82 17.13 -10.96 -5.48
CA LYS A 82 18.30 -10.24 -4.96
C LYS A 82 17.95 -9.43 -3.71
N LEU A 83 16.82 -8.72 -3.70
CA LEU A 83 16.34 -8.02 -2.51
C LEU A 83 16.09 -8.98 -1.33
N ARG A 84 15.49 -10.16 -1.59
CA ARG A 84 15.32 -11.21 -0.59
C ARG A 84 16.65 -11.71 -0.04
N LYS A 85 17.64 -11.97 -0.91
CA LYS A 85 19.00 -12.37 -0.53
C LYS A 85 19.75 -11.30 0.26
N ASP A 86 19.49 -10.02 -0.04
CA ASP A 86 20.00 -8.88 0.72
C ASP A 86 19.29 -8.71 2.10
N GLY A 87 18.32 -9.59 2.43
CA GLY A 87 17.65 -9.65 3.73
C GLY A 87 16.33 -8.89 3.81
N HIS A 88 15.86 -8.30 2.71
CA HIS A 88 14.60 -7.55 2.66
C HIS A 88 13.39 -8.47 2.50
N ARG A 89 12.21 -8.02 2.94
CA ARG A 89 10.90 -8.61 2.70
C ARG A 89 10.31 -7.99 1.44
N VAL A 90 9.76 -8.79 0.52
CA VAL A 90 9.29 -8.30 -0.79
C VAL A 90 7.87 -8.77 -1.05
N VAL A 91 7.02 -7.85 -1.49
CA VAL A 91 5.66 -8.11 -1.98
C VAL A 91 5.54 -7.55 -3.40
N ILE A 92 4.93 -8.30 -4.30
CA ILE A 92 4.67 -7.85 -5.68
C ILE A 92 3.18 -7.63 -5.85
N VAL A 93 2.79 -6.47 -6.36
CA VAL A 93 1.40 -6.17 -6.74
C VAL A 93 1.35 -6.15 -8.26
N SER A 94 0.80 -7.21 -8.85
CA SER A 94 0.85 -7.45 -10.30
C SER A 94 -0.49 -7.10 -10.95
N SER A 95 -0.45 -6.39 -12.08
CA SER A 95 -1.57 -6.36 -13.04
C SER A 95 -1.41 -7.45 -14.11
N GLY A 96 -2.16 -7.36 -15.21
CA GLY A 96 -1.92 -8.15 -16.42
C GLY A 96 -2.82 -9.38 -16.59
N ALA A 97 -3.64 -9.76 -15.61
CA ALA A 97 -4.53 -10.93 -15.71
C ALA A 97 -5.41 -10.90 -16.97
N ILE A 98 -6.14 -9.80 -17.20
CA ILE A 98 -6.97 -9.67 -18.41
C ILE A 98 -6.12 -9.74 -19.70
N GLY A 99 -4.95 -9.10 -19.74
CA GLY A 99 -4.06 -9.14 -20.90
C GLY A 99 -3.58 -10.55 -21.24
N VAL A 100 -3.15 -11.31 -20.22
CA VAL A 100 -2.78 -12.72 -20.37
C VAL A 100 -4.00 -13.57 -20.80
N GLY A 101 -5.19 -13.25 -20.28
CA GLY A 101 -6.45 -13.90 -20.67
C GLY A 101 -6.80 -13.67 -22.14
N LEU A 102 -6.65 -12.44 -22.63
CA LEU A 102 -6.87 -12.08 -24.04
C LEU A 102 -5.97 -12.92 -24.96
N ARG A 103 -4.68 -13.00 -24.65
CA ARG A 103 -3.74 -13.84 -25.41
C ARG A 103 -4.10 -15.32 -25.35
N ARG A 104 -4.47 -15.81 -24.16
CA ARG A 104 -4.78 -17.23 -23.95
C ARG A 104 -5.99 -17.69 -24.74
N MET A 105 -6.95 -16.78 -24.94
CA MET A 105 -8.22 -17.01 -25.64
C MET A 105 -8.22 -16.52 -27.08
N ASP A 106 -7.09 -16.02 -27.58
CA ASP A 106 -6.94 -15.46 -28.92
C ASP A 106 -7.97 -14.35 -29.23
N VAL A 107 -8.17 -13.46 -28.26
CA VAL A 107 -9.09 -12.33 -28.35
C VAL A 107 -8.32 -11.06 -28.66
N ASP A 108 -8.51 -10.53 -29.87
CA ASP A 108 -7.79 -9.36 -30.36
C ASP A 108 -8.11 -8.06 -29.64
N LYS A 109 -9.37 -7.88 -29.22
CA LYS A 109 -9.83 -6.62 -28.62
C LYS A 109 -10.38 -6.85 -27.23
N ARG A 110 -9.95 -6.00 -26.30
CA ARG A 110 -10.48 -5.96 -24.95
C ARG A 110 -12.00 -5.76 -24.96
N PRO A 111 -12.79 -6.70 -24.39
CA PRO A 111 -14.24 -6.57 -24.33
C PRO A 111 -14.69 -5.40 -23.45
N LYS A 112 -15.90 -4.90 -23.69
CA LYS A 112 -16.53 -3.84 -22.87
C LYS A 112 -17.43 -4.40 -21.77
N HIS A 113 -17.98 -5.60 -21.94
CA HIS A 113 -18.89 -6.20 -20.98
C HIS A 113 -18.14 -6.72 -19.76
N LEU A 114 -18.62 -6.36 -18.56
CA LEU A 114 -17.98 -6.72 -17.29
C LEU A 114 -17.80 -8.24 -17.16
N ALA A 115 -18.85 -9.03 -17.40
CA ALA A 115 -18.78 -10.49 -17.27
C ALA A 115 -17.70 -11.13 -18.17
N GLN A 116 -17.51 -10.60 -19.38
CA GLN A 116 -16.46 -11.07 -20.29
C GLN A 116 -15.07 -10.68 -19.77
N LEU A 117 -14.91 -9.46 -19.23
CA LEU A 117 -13.66 -9.04 -18.60
C LEU A 117 -13.32 -9.90 -17.38
N GLN A 118 -14.31 -10.23 -16.55
CA GLN A 118 -14.13 -11.10 -15.37
C GLN A 118 -13.76 -12.52 -15.78
N ALA A 119 -14.40 -13.08 -16.81
CA ALA A 119 -14.05 -14.39 -17.33
C ALA A 119 -12.61 -14.42 -17.88
N LEU A 120 -12.21 -13.40 -18.65
CA LEU A 120 -10.83 -13.26 -19.14
C LEU A 120 -9.83 -13.07 -18.01
N ALA A 121 -10.17 -12.29 -16.99
CA ALA A 121 -9.33 -12.12 -15.80
C ALA A 121 -9.14 -13.44 -15.06
N ALA A 122 -10.21 -14.23 -14.86
CA ALA A 122 -10.11 -15.54 -14.22
C ALA A 122 -9.21 -16.51 -14.99
N ILE A 123 -9.38 -16.59 -16.33
CA ILE A 123 -8.53 -17.41 -17.21
C ILE A 123 -7.07 -16.94 -17.15
N GLY A 124 -6.86 -15.64 -17.28
CA GLY A 124 -5.55 -15.04 -17.35
C GLY A 124 -4.81 -15.04 -16.01
N GLN A 125 -5.51 -14.92 -14.88
CA GLN A 125 -4.94 -14.97 -13.54
C GLN A 125 -4.31 -16.35 -13.26
N CYS A 126 -4.97 -17.45 -13.66
CA CYS A 126 -4.41 -18.80 -13.59
C CYS A 126 -3.09 -18.89 -14.36
N ARG A 127 -3.07 -18.36 -15.59
CA ARG A 127 -1.88 -18.40 -16.44
C ARG A 127 -0.77 -17.46 -15.93
N LEU A 128 -1.12 -16.29 -15.42
CA LEU A 128 -0.19 -15.31 -14.86
C LEU A 128 0.51 -15.89 -13.63
N MET A 129 -0.21 -16.54 -12.72
CA MET A 129 0.42 -17.20 -11.57
C MET A 129 1.29 -18.38 -11.96
N SER A 130 0.87 -19.20 -12.92
CA SER A 130 1.72 -20.28 -13.44
C SER A 130 3.02 -19.74 -14.04
N LEU A 131 2.97 -18.57 -14.69
CA LEU A 131 4.17 -17.92 -15.23
C LEU A 131 5.09 -17.41 -14.12
N TRP A 132 4.54 -16.70 -13.12
CA TRP A 132 5.32 -16.27 -11.96
C TRP A 132 5.96 -17.44 -11.23
N ASP A 133 5.20 -18.49 -10.94
CA ASP A 133 5.66 -19.68 -10.22
C ASP A 133 6.80 -20.38 -10.97
N SER A 134 6.65 -20.55 -12.29
CA SER A 134 7.71 -21.13 -13.13
C SER A 134 8.99 -20.30 -13.09
N LEU A 135 8.89 -18.96 -13.19
CA LEU A 135 10.07 -18.09 -13.22
C LEU A 135 10.77 -18.04 -11.86
N PHE A 136 10.03 -17.89 -10.76
CA PHE A 136 10.59 -17.91 -9.41
C PHE A 136 11.10 -19.30 -8.99
N GLY A 137 10.49 -20.36 -9.50
CA GLY A 137 10.89 -21.75 -9.27
C GLY A 137 12.33 -22.06 -9.72
N HIS A 138 12.81 -21.41 -10.79
CA HIS A 138 14.22 -21.50 -11.21
C HIS A 138 15.22 -20.99 -10.17
N LEU A 139 14.76 -20.14 -9.24
CA LEU A 139 15.57 -19.56 -8.16
C LEU A 139 15.24 -20.19 -6.80
N ALA A 140 14.43 -21.25 -6.77
CA ALA A 140 13.92 -21.89 -5.54
C ALA A 140 13.26 -20.91 -4.56
N GLN A 141 12.67 -19.82 -5.08
CA GLN A 141 11.99 -18.82 -4.27
C GLN A 141 10.48 -19.13 -4.27
N PRO A 142 9.88 -19.56 -3.15
CA PRO A 142 8.45 -19.78 -3.09
C PRO A 142 7.68 -18.47 -3.23
N ILE A 143 6.54 -18.54 -3.91
CA ILE A 143 5.58 -17.44 -4.03
C ILE A 143 4.21 -17.86 -3.48
N ALA A 144 3.36 -16.88 -3.16
CA ALA A 144 1.99 -17.11 -2.77
C ALA A 144 1.04 -16.16 -3.49
N GLN A 145 -0.09 -16.67 -3.97
CA GLN A 145 -1.12 -15.83 -4.57
C GLN A 145 -1.97 -15.19 -3.47
N ILE A 146 -2.21 -13.89 -3.58
CA ILE A 146 -3.19 -13.17 -2.78
C ILE A 146 -4.14 -12.41 -3.70
N LEU A 147 -5.43 -12.63 -3.53
CA LEU A 147 -6.50 -11.95 -4.26
C LEU A 147 -7.35 -11.15 -3.28
N LEU A 148 -7.47 -9.85 -3.50
CA LEU A 148 -8.23 -8.95 -2.62
C LEU A 148 -9.23 -8.15 -3.45
N THR A 149 -10.39 -7.85 -2.89
CA THR A 149 -11.27 -6.79 -3.38
C THR A 149 -11.25 -5.59 -2.44
N ARG A 150 -11.76 -4.46 -2.92
CA ARG A 150 -11.97 -3.28 -2.08
C ARG A 150 -12.90 -3.57 -0.90
N ASN A 151 -13.92 -4.42 -1.11
CA ASN A 151 -14.83 -4.82 -0.05
C ASN A 151 -14.15 -5.66 1.03
N ASP A 152 -13.20 -6.52 0.64
CA ASP A 152 -12.49 -7.36 1.61
C ASP A 152 -11.63 -6.53 2.54
N ILE A 153 -10.97 -5.51 2.02
CA ILE A 153 -10.17 -4.61 2.85
C ILE A 153 -11.01 -3.56 3.58
N ALA A 154 -12.23 -3.25 3.10
CA ALA A 154 -13.17 -2.32 3.74
C ALA A 154 -13.80 -2.89 5.01
N ASP A 155 -13.81 -4.21 5.17
CA ASP A 155 -14.18 -4.86 6.42
C ASP A 155 -12.95 -5.01 7.32
N ARG A 156 -13.06 -4.59 8.59
CA ARG A 156 -11.91 -4.56 9.50
C ARG A 156 -11.39 -5.95 9.84
N THR A 157 -12.27 -6.93 9.99
CA THR A 157 -11.92 -8.29 10.36
C THR A 157 -11.18 -8.97 9.20
N ARG A 158 -11.70 -8.83 7.98
CA ARG A 158 -11.05 -9.32 6.77
C ARG A 158 -9.72 -8.62 6.50
N TYR A 159 -9.64 -7.32 6.74
CA TYR A 159 -8.38 -6.57 6.68
C TYR A 159 -7.31 -7.15 7.62
N LEU A 160 -7.67 -7.42 8.89
CA LEU A 160 -6.75 -8.02 9.86
C LEU A 160 -6.34 -9.45 9.46
N ASN A 161 -7.27 -10.25 8.94
CA ASN A 161 -6.96 -11.60 8.46
C ASN A 161 -5.99 -11.56 7.27
N ALA A 162 -6.18 -10.62 6.34
CA ALA A 162 -5.26 -10.40 5.24
C ALA A 162 -3.86 -9.99 5.77
N GLN A 163 -3.79 -9.00 6.66
CA GLN A 163 -2.55 -8.54 7.29
C GLN A 163 -1.79 -9.69 7.98
N ASN A 164 -2.48 -10.51 8.77
CA ASN A 164 -1.89 -11.69 9.42
C ASN A 164 -1.33 -12.69 8.41
N THR A 165 -2.06 -12.93 7.33
CA THR A 165 -1.61 -13.82 6.24
C THR A 165 -0.36 -13.27 5.56
N PHE A 166 -0.31 -11.97 5.26
CA PHE A 166 0.89 -11.33 4.71
C PHE A 166 2.09 -11.48 5.65
N ASN A 167 1.92 -11.16 6.94
CA ASN A 167 2.99 -11.25 7.92
C ASN A 167 3.55 -12.67 8.00
N GLN A 168 2.68 -13.68 8.07
CA GLN A 168 3.11 -15.07 8.11
C GLN A 168 3.87 -15.49 6.85
N LEU A 169 3.40 -15.09 5.66
CA LEU A 169 4.09 -15.40 4.40
C LEU A 169 5.48 -14.75 4.33
N LEU A 170 5.58 -13.50 4.78
CA LEU A 170 6.84 -12.77 4.81
C LEU A 170 7.83 -13.38 5.82
N GLU A 171 7.36 -13.85 6.97
CA GLU A 171 8.16 -14.59 7.95
C GLU A 171 8.66 -15.93 7.40
N MET A 172 7.84 -16.62 6.62
CA MET A 172 8.23 -17.84 5.90
C MET A 172 9.21 -17.56 4.74
N GLY A 173 9.50 -16.30 4.45
CA GLY A 173 10.39 -15.89 3.37
C GLY A 173 9.81 -16.04 1.96
N VAL A 174 8.49 -16.24 1.86
CA VAL A 174 7.71 -16.32 0.62
C VAL A 174 7.54 -14.91 0.04
N ILE A 175 7.49 -14.77 -1.29
CA ILE A 175 7.11 -13.52 -1.96
C ILE A 175 5.61 -13.57 -2.31
N PRO A 176 4.75 -12.78 -1.65
CA PRO A 176 3.35 -12.67 -2.03
C PRO A 176 3.19 -11.94 -3.37
N ILE A 177 2.39 -12.51 -4.28
CA ILE A 177 1.94 -11.89 -5.53
C ILE A 177 0.47 -11.51 -5.35
N VAL A 178 0.23 -10.22 -5.19
CA VAL A 178 -1.07 -9.62 -4.92
C VAL A 178 -1.69 -9.14 -6.22
N ASN A 179 -2.98 -9.40 -6.41
CA ASN A 179 -3.78 -8.81 -7.48
C ASN A 179 -5.22 -8.56 -7.00
N GLU A 180 -5.95 -7.71 -7.72
CA GLU A 180 -7.39 -7.54 -7.50
C GLU A 180 -8.12 -8.84 -7.86
N ASN A 181 -9.12 -9.23 -7.05
CA ASN A 181 -9.99 -10.35 -7.37
C ASN A 181 -11.06 -9.92 -8.39
N ASP A 182 -10.67 -9.83 -9.66
CA ASP A 182 -11.52 -9.35 -10.75
C ASP A 182 -12.89 -10.06 -10.83
N THR A 183 -12.94 -11.36 -10.50
CA THR A 183 -14.19 -12.16 -10.51
C THR A 183 -15.26 -11.58 -9.58
N LEU A 184 -14.85 -11.00 -8.45
CA LEU A 184 -15.75 -10.42 -7.45
C LEU A 184 -15.80 -8.89 -7.52
N ALA A 185 -14.88 -8.25 -8.25
CA ALA A 185 -14.83 -6.81 -8.39
C ALA A 185 -15.93 -6.31 -9.35
N VAL A 186 -16.88 -5.55 -8.81
CA VAL A 186 -17.91 -4.83 -9.58
C VAL A 186 -17.40 -3.45 -10.02
N SER A 187 -17.89 -2.93 -11.14
CA SER A 187 -17.51 -1.64 -11.75
C SER A 187 -17.51 -0.45 -10.78
N GLU A 188 -18.46 -0.43 -9.85
CA GLU A 188 -18.73 0.61 -8.86
C GLU A 188 -17.80 0.52 -7.63
N ILE A 189 -17.16 -0.63 -7.42
CA ILE A 189 -16.37 -0.95 -6.22
C ILE A 189 -14.97 -1.47 -6.57
N LYS A 190 -14.49 -1.20 -7.79
CA LYS A 190 -13.09 -1.47 -8.13
C LYS A 190 -12.19 -0.55 -7.30
N PHE A 191 -10.96 -0.98 -7.06
CA PHE A 191 -9.89 -0.09 -6.59
C PHE A 191 -9.65 1.10 -7.54
N GLY A 192 -10.17 1.02 -8.77
CA GLY A 192 -9.86 1.93 -9.87
C GLY A 192 -8.61 1.45 -10.60
N ASP A 193 -7.58 1.03 -9.85
CA ASP A 193 -6.37 0.41 -10.37
C ASP A 193 -5.51 -0.29 -9.29
N ASN A 194 -4.53 -1.08 -9.75
CA ASN A 194 -3.56 -1.73 -8.87
C ASN A 194 -2.55 -0.75 -8.22
N ASP A 195 -2.48 0.51 -8.66
CA ASP A 195 -1.67 1.53 -7.97
C ASP A 195 -2.25 1.80 -6.58
N THR A 196 -3.57 2.03 -6.49
CA THR A 196 -4.28 2.20 -5.22
C THR A 196 -4.21 0.95 -4.35
N LEU A 197 -4.42 -0.24 -4.92
CA LEU A 197 -4.25 -1.50 -4.21
C LEU A 197 -2.84 -1.61 -3.61
N SER A 198 -1.80 -1.24 -4.36
CA SER A 198 -0.43 -1.32 -3.89
C SER A 198 -0.12 -0.39 -2.72
N ALA A 199 -0.69 0.82 -2.72
CA ALA A 199 -0.56 1.75 -1.59
C ALA A 199 -1.25 1.22 -0.33
N ILE A 200 -2.44 0.63 -0.48
CA ILE A 200 -3.15 0.02 0.64
C ILE A 200 -2.42 -1.22 1.15
N THR A 201 -1.91 -2.08 0.26
CA THR A 201 -1.08 -3.22 0.64
C THR A 201 0.15 -2.76 1.40
N ALA A 202 0.85 -1.72 0.90
CA ALA A 202 2.02 -1.16 1.56
C ALA A 202 1.69 -0.62 2.97
N ALA A 203 0.58 0.10 3.13
CA ALA A 203 0.11 0.56 4.43
C ALA A 203 -0.21 -0.61 5.38
N MET A 204 -0.96 -1.61 4.89
CA MET A 204 -1.41 -2.79 5.64
C MET A 204 -0.25 -3.60 6.21
N ILE A 205 0.83 -3.76 5.45
CA ILE A 205 1.98 -4.57 5.89
C ILE A 205 3.10 -3.73 6.51
N HIS A 206 2.85 -2.43 6.75
CA HIS A 206 3.83 -1.47 7.23
C HIS A 206 5.12 -1.50 6.39
N ALA A 207 4.96 -1.36 5.08
CA ALA A 207 6.08 -1.32 4.15
C ALA A 207 6.95 -0.08 4.38
N ASP A 208 8.27 -0.23 4.27
CA ASP A 208 9.19 0.91 4.30
C ASP A 208 9.16 1.66 2.96
N MET A 209 8.98 0.90 1.86
CA MET A 209 9.05 1.42 0.50
C MET A 209 7.99 0.84 -0.42
N LEU A 210 7.40 1.70 -1.26
CA LEU A 210 6.52 1.34 -2.36
C LEU A 210 7.11 1.81 -3.69
N PHE A 211 7.40 0.88 -4.59
CA PHE A 211 7.83 1.17 -5.97
C PHE A 211 6.65 1.07 -6.92
N LEU A 212 6.27 2.20 -7.52
CA LEU A 212 5.29 2.30 -8.59
C LEU A 212 6.04 2.26 -9.94
N MET A 213 6.11 1.06 -10.54
CA MET A 213 6.84 0.86 -11.79
C MET A 213 6.02 1.37 -12.98
N THR A 214 6.62 2.25 -13.79
CA THR A 214 5.94 2.93 -14.91
C THR A 214 6.81 2.96 -16.18
N ASP A 215 6.24 3.35 -17.31
CA ASP A 215 6.94 3.51 -18.59
C ASP A 215 7.93 4.69 -18.63
N VAL A 216 7.71 5.72 -17.82
CA VAL A 216 8.65 6.84 -17.60
C VAL A 216 9.65 6.55 -16.47
N ASP A 217 10.78 7.25 -16.44
CA ASP A 217 11.81 7.11 -15.39
C ASP A 217 11.50 7.86 -14.10
N CYS A 218 10.78 8.97 -14.19
CA CYS A 218 10.37 9.77 -13.04
C CYS A 218 9.13 10.59 -13.39
N LEU A 219 8.61 11.33 -12.42
CA LEU A 219 7.63 12.39 -12.62
C LEU A 219 8.33 13.61 -13.23
N TYR A 220 7.63 14.29 -14.14
CA TYR A 220 8.08 15.52 -14.76
C TYR A 220 7.11 16.66 -14.45
N ASP A 221 7.60 17.91 -14.48
CA ASP A 221 6.77 19.10 -14.34
C ASP A 221 5.72 19.23 -15.46
N LYS A 222 6.08 18.78 -16.67
CA LYS A 222 5.22 18.70 -17.86
C LYS A 222 5.32 17.33 -18.51
N ASN A 223 4.36 17.00 -19.37
CA ASN A 223 4.42 15.75 -20.12
C ASN A 223 5.63 15.72 -21.09
N PRO A 224 6.63 14.84 -20.87
CA PRO A 224 7.88 14.84 -21.66
C PRO A 224 7.67 14.38 -23.11
N ARG A 225 6.51 13.74 -23.43
CA ARG A 225 6.17 13.35 -24.81
C ARG A 225 5.75 14.53 -25.67
N THR A 226 5.19 15.56 -25.06
CA THR A 226 4.71 16.77 -25.76
C THR A 226 5.60 17.98 -25.49
N HIS A 227 6.35 17.97 -24.38
CA HIS A 227 7.25 19.04 -23.94
C HIS A 227 8.67 18.51 -23.77
N PRO A 228 9.55 18.63 -24.78
CA PRO A 228 10.95 18.21 -24.68
C PRO A 228 11.74 18.93 -23.59
N GLU A 229 11.28 20.10 -23.15
CA GLU A 229 11.88 20.89 -22.08
C GLU A 229 11.47 20.46 -20.66
N ALA A 230 10.63 19.43 -20.55
CA ALA A 230 10.14 18.92 -19.27
C ALA A 230 11.30 18.54 -18.34
N ARG A 231 11.22 18.96 -17.08
CA ARG A 231 12.26 18.73 -16.07
C ARG A 231 11.84 17.62 -15.11
N PRO A 232 12.77 16.73 -14.74
CA PRO A 232 12.49 15.67 -13.79
C PRO A 232 12.26 16.24 -12.38
N ILE A 233 11.27 15.70 -11.69
CA ILE A 233 10.99 15.96 -10.27
C ILE A 233 11.57 14.79 -9.49
N GLU A 234 12.72 14.98 -8.84
CA GLU A 234 13.40 13.89 -8.13
C GLU A 234 12.85 13.66 -6.72
N ILE A 235 12.43 14.72 -6.03
CA ILE A 235 11.95 14.66 -4.65
C ILE A 235 10.64 15.44 -4.54
N VAL A 236 9.67 14.84 -3.86
CA VAL A 236 8.39 15.48 -3.52
C VAL A 236 8.22 15.41 -2.00
N ASP A 237 8.41 16.56 -1.36
CA ASP A 237 8.29 16.70 0.10
C ASP A 237 6.82 16.94 0.52
N ASP A 238 6.08 17.72 -0.27
CA ASP A 238 4.64 17.93 -0.10
C ASP A 238 3.90 17.63 -1.41
N ILE A 239 3.12 16.54 -1.38
CA ILE A 239 2.32 16.11 -2.53
C ILE A 239 1.13 17.03 -2.83
N ASN A 240 0.75 17.91 -1.89
CA ASN A 240 -0.32 18.89 -2.11
C ASN A 240 0.15 20.09 -2.92
N ALA A 241 1.42 20.46 -2.78
CA ALA A 241 2.04 21.55 -3.52
C ALA A 241 2.55 21.10 -4.91
N LEU A 242 2.31 19.84 -5.29
CA LEU A 242 2.80 19.26 -6.52
C LEU A 242 2.02 19.78 -7.73
N GLU A 243 2.62 20.71 -8.46
CA GLU A 243 2.18 21.13 -9.79
C GLU A 243 2.79 20.19 -10.84
N ALA A 244 2.14 19.06 -11.08
CA ALA A 244 2.53 18.15 -12.17
C ALA A 244 1.37 17.96 -13.14
N ASP A 245 1.68 17.93 -14.44
CA ASP A 245 0.69 17.60 -15.46
C ASP A 245 0.29 16.12 -15.38
N VAL A 246 -0.90 15.87 -14.84
CA VAL A 246 -1.46 14.52 -14.63
C VAL A 246 -2.36 14.04 -15.78
N SER A 247 -2.43 14.80 -16.88
CA SER A 247 -3.43 14.60 -17.95
C SER A 247 -3.20 13.37 -18.85
N SER A 248 -2.12 12.60 -18.66
CA SER A 248 -1.86 11.41 -19.48
C SER A 248 -2.80 10.25 -19.14
N ALA A 249 -3.67 9.88 -20.08
CA ALA A 249 -4.44 8.63 -20.03
C ALA A 249 -3.50 7.41 -20.02
N GLY A 250 -3.87 6.35 -19.29
CA GLY A 250 -3.14 5.07 -19.27
C GLY A 250 -3.11 4.38 -20.65
N SER A 251 -2.31 3.32 -20.78
CA SER A 251 -2.24 2.51 -22.02
C SER A 251 -3.59 1.83 -22.33
N ALA A 252 -3.82 1.39 -23.58
CA ALA A 252 -5.08 0.75 -23.99
C ALA A 252 -5.42 -0.52 -23.18
N LEU A 253 -4.42 -1.17 -22.59
CA LEU A 253 -4.59 -2.35 -21.71
C LEU A 253 -4.53 -2.02 -20.20
N GLY A 254 -4.02 -0.86 -19.83
CA GLY A 254 -3.90 -0.40 -18.44
C GLY A 254 -5.05 0.52 -18.04
N THR A 255 -5.48 0.47 -16.79
CA THR A 255 -6.48 1.41 -16.26
C THR A 255 -5.85 2.60 -15.52
N GLY A 256 -4.55 2.51 -15.16
CA GLY A 256 -3.84 3.49 -14.32
C GLY A 256 -2.92 4.43 -15.09
N GLY A 257 -3.16 5.74 -14.96
CA GLY A 257 -2.35 6.82 -15.54
C GLY A 257 -1.34 7.40 -14.55
N MET A 258 -0.86 8.62 -14.81
CA MET A 258 -0.02 9.34 -13.83
C MET A 258 -0.84 9.89 -12.66
N SER A 259 -2.10 10.27 -12.90
CA SER A 259 -3.04 10.70 -11.86
C SER A 259 -3.19 9.66 -10.75
N THR A 260 -3.39 8.39 -11.12
CA THR A 260 -3.60 7.33 -10.14
C THR A 260 -2.34 6.95 -9.37
N LYS A 261 -1.15 7.09 -9.99
CA LYS A 261 0.13 6.94 -9.28
C LYS A 261 0.34 8.03 -8.23
N ILE A 262 -0.09 9.26 -8.51
CA ILE A 262 -0.03 10.35 -7.53
C ILE A 262 -1.02 10.11 -6.39
N VAL A 263 -2.21 9.58 -6.68
CA VAL A 263 -3.15 9.14 -5.64
C VAL A 263 -2.54 8.03 -4.77
N ALA A 264 -1.92 7.03 -5.39
CA ALA A 264 -1.24 5.96 -4.66
C ALA A 264 -0.05 6.48 -3.83
N ALA A 265 0.76 7.39 -4.37
CA ALA A 265 1.84 8.03 -3.63
C ALA A 265 1.34 8.87 -2.45
N ARG A 266 0.20 9.55 -2.61
CA ARG A 266 -0.47 10.26 -1.51
C ARG A 266 -0.89 9.31 -0.40
N LEU A 267 -1.51 8.18 -0.76
CA LEU A 267 -1.90 7.17 0.22
C LEU A 267 -0.68 6.55 0.92
N GLY A 268 0.36 6.18 0.16
CA GLY A 268 1.59 5.63 0.72
C GLY A 268 2.28 6.60 1.69
N THR A 269 2.47 7.84 1.29
CA THR A 269 3.11 8.87 2.12
C THR A 269 2.32 9.19 3.40
N LEU A 270 0.98 9.21 3.33
CA LEU A 270 0.13 9.36 4.51
C LEU A 270 0.25 8.18 5.48
N ALA A 271 0.49 6.97 4.98
CA ALA A 271 0.74 5.78 5.78
C ALA A 271 2.19 5.68 6.31
N GLY A 272 3.04 6.67 6.01
CA GLY A 272 4.46 6.66 6.41
C GLY A 272 5.37 5.84 5.48
N VAL A 273 4.88 5.44 4.31
CA VAL A 273 5.64 4.66 3.32
C VAL A 273 6.39 5.59 2.37
N THR A 274 7.69 5.38 2.19
CA THR A 274 8.45 6.07 1.14
C THR A 274 7.99 5.56 -0.23
N THR A 275 7.36 6.41 -1.03
CA THR A 275 6.85 5.98 -2.36
C THR A 275 7.77 6.46 -3.46
N ILE A 276 8.06 5.60 -4.43
CA ILE A 276 9.03 5.84 -5.50
C ILE A 276 8.40 5.53 -6.85
N ILE A 277 8.51 6.45 -7.80
CA ILE A 277 8.18 6.21 -9.21
C ILE A 277 9.49 5.97 -9.97
N THR A 278 9.56 4.87 -10.71
CA THR A 278 10.72 4.55 -11.57
C THR A 278 10.34 3.70 -12.77
N ARG A 279 11.26 3.58 -13.73
CA ARG A 279 11.04 2.89 -15.01
C ARG A 279 10.91 1.37 -14.86
N SER A 280 9.88 0.82 -15.49
CA SER A 280 9.52 -0.59 -15.42
C SER A 280 10.36 -1.50 -16.32
N SER A 281 10.87 -0.98 -17.43
CA SER A 281 11.74 -1.75 -18.34
C SER A 281 13.15 -2.00 -17.77
N ASN A 282 13.51 -1.35 -16.65
CA ASN A 282 14.74 -1.64 -15.93
C ASN A 282 14.48 -1.87 -14.42
N PRO A 283 13.93 -3.04 -14.04
CA PRO A 283 13.64 -3.38 -12.65
C PRO A 283 14.87 -3.36 -11.73
N GLY A 284 16.06 -3.59 -12.29
CA GLY A 284 17.33 -3.54 -11.55
C GLY A 284 17.59 -2.18 -10.87
N ASN A 285 16.94 -1.11 -11.34
CA ASN A 285 17.00 0.21 -10.70
C ASN A 285 16.60 0.17 -9.22
N ILE A 286 15.66 -0.71 -8.84
CA ILE A 286 15.20 -0.84 -7.45
C ILE A 286 16.36 -1.14 -6.51
N LEU A 287 17.27 -2.04 -6.89
CA LEU A 287 18.44 -2.38 -6.08
C LEU A 287 19.36 -1.18 -5.86
N GLY A 288 19.60 -0.40 -6.92
CA GLY A 288 20.42 0.81 -6.85
C GLY A 288 19.80 1.88 -5.95
N ILE A 289 18.49 2.13 -6.11
CA ILE A 289 17.74 3.10 -5.32
C ILE A 289 17.69 2.69 -3.85
N VAL A 290 17.35 1.44 -3.53
CA VAL A 290 17.32 0.94 -2.15
C VAL A 290 18.69 1.09 -1.48
N ARG A 291 19.77 0.71 -2.18
CA ARG A 291 21.14 0.85 -1.64
C ARG A 291 21.53 2.30 -1.41
N TYR A 292 21.21 3.19 -2.33
CA TYR A 292 21.48 4.62 -2.20
C TYR A 292 20.73 5.26 -1.02
N LEU A 293 19.47 4.88 -0.82
CA LEU A 293 18.61 5.43 0.23
C LEU A 293 18.92 4.87 1.62
N THR A 294 19.50 3.68 1.70
CA THR A 294 19.84 3.02 2.98
C THR A 294 21.30 3.21 3.39
N CYS A 295 22.16 3.75 2.51
CA CYS A 295 23.55 4.01 2.86
C CYS A 295 23.65 5.24 3.77
N PRO A 296 24.32 5.16 4.94
CA PRO A 296 24.55 6.33 5.77
C PRO A 296 25.43 7.33 5.02
N ARG A 297 24.90 8.52 4.72
CA ARG A 297 25.74 9.62 4.27
C ARG A 297 26.44 10.21 5.47
N THR A 298 27.77 10.19 5.47
CA THR A 298 28.52 11.11 6.33
C THR A 298 28.11 12.53 5.93
N PRO A 299 27.68 13.38 6.87
CA PRO A 299 27.42 14.78 6.55
C PRO A 299 28.71 15.36 5.98
N SER A 300 28.67 15.82 4.73
CA SER A 300 29.79 16.52 4.13
C SER A 300 30.06 17.74 5.00
N SER A 301 31.23 17.76 5.63
CA SER A 301 31.78 18.94 6.27
C SER A 301 31.63 20.13 5.33
N THR A 302 30.92 21.16 5.79
CA THR A 302 31.00 22.51 5.25
C THR A 302 32.47 22.92 5.16
N SER A 303 33.07 22.82 3.97
CA SER A 303 34.39 23.38 3.71
C SER A 303 34.23 24.88 3.49
N SER A 304 34.17 25.60 4.60
CA SER A 304 34.64 26.98 4.68
C SER A 304 36.17 26.94 4.75
N GLU A 305 36.86 27.02 3.61
CA GLU A 305 38.28 27.39 3.60
C GLU A 305 38.54 28.40 2.48
N SER A 306 38.63 29.65 2.91
CA SER A 306 39.49 30.69 2.35
C SER A 306 40.96 30.26 2.43
N GLY A 307 41.70 30.33 1.32
CA GLY A 307 43.15 30.11 1.32
C GLY A 307 43.76 30.21 -0.07
N ASP A 308 44.64 31.20 -0.22
CA ASP A 308 45.35 31.64 -1.43
C ASP A 308 46.39 30.65 -2.01
N HIS A 309 46.62 30.80 -3.33
CA HIS A 309 47.83 30.50 -4.13
C HIS A 309 48.09 29.07 -4.70
N PRO A 310 48.93 28.90 -5.77
CA PRO A 310 48.63 29.17 -7.18
C PRO A 310 48.98 27.97 -8.12
N ALA A 311 48.86 28.20 -9.43
CA ALA A 311 48.79 27.27 -10.56
C ALA A 311 49.99 26.33 -10.88
N GLU A 312 49.65 25.29 -11.67
CA GLU A 312 50.43 24.50 -12.68
C GLU A 312 50.76 23.01 -12.39
N PRO A 313 50.92 22.13 -13.43
CA PRO A 313 50.02 21.91 -14.56
C PRO A 313 49.79 20.40 -14.88
N LEU A 314 48.88 20.19 -15.84
CA LEU A 314 48.40 18.94 -16.45
C LEU A 314 49.48 17.88 -16.77
N SER A 315 49.27 16.64 -16.31
CA SER A 315 49.93 15.44 -16.87
C SER A 315 48.89 14.40 -17.29
N GLN A 316 48.92 14.13 -18.58
CA GLN A 316 48.17 13.14 -19.36
C GLN A 316 48.05 11.77 -18.65
N LYS A 317 46.82 11.25 -18.55
CA LYS A 317 46.60 9.82 -18.28
C LYS A 317 45.88 9.17 -19.47
N ARG A 318 46.65 8.31 -20.13
CA ARG A 318 46.30 7.45 -21.26
C ARG A 318 44.99 6.70 -21.01
N VAL A 319 44.15 6.66 -22.03
CA VAL A 319 43.04 5.71 -22.17
C VAL A 319 43.65 4.34 -22.46
N SER A 320 43.62 3.45 -21.47
CA SER A 320 43.84 2.02 -21.68
C SER A 320 42.49 1.32 -21.57
N LEU A 321 41.97 0.88 -22.73
CA LEU A 321 40.86 -0.07 -22.81
C LEU A 321 41.30 -1.39 -22.17
N ASN A 322 40.73 -1.74 -21.02
CA ASN A 322 40.77 -3.11 -20.50
C ASN A 322 39.33 -3.64 -20.39
N LEU A 323 39.02 -4.50 -21.35
CA LEU A 323 37.89 -5.42 -21.36
C LEU A 323 38.28 -6.64 -20.50
N LEU A 324 37.34 -7.12 -19.68
CA LEU A 324 37.37 -8.33 -18.83
C LEU A 324 38.02 -8.20 -17.45
N GLY A 325 37.16 -8.17 -16.43
CA GLY A 325 37.51 -8.33 -15.03
C GLY A 325 36.28 -8.20 -14.14
N ALA A 326 35.57 -9.31 -13.95
CA ALA A 326 34.58 -9.42 -12.88
C ALA A 326 35.31 -9.38 -11.54
N SER A 327 35.24 -8.25 -10.84
CA SER A 327 35.61 -8.14 -9.43
C SER A 327 34.56 -7.34 -8.67
N THR A 328 33.93 -8.03 -7.75
CA THR A 328 32.98 -7.55 -6.76
C THR A 328 33.67 -6.73 -5.66
N HIS A 329 32.98 -5.67 -5.23
CA HIS A 329 33.08 -4.90 -3.98
C HIS A 329 33.97 -3.66 -3.92
N ALA A 330 33.31 -2.62 -3.39
CA ALA A 330 33.76 -1.34 -2.83
C ALA A 330 33.89 -0.14 -3.79
N ASP A 331 33.14 0.90 -3.43
CA ASP A 331 33.32 2.31 -3.76
C ASP A 331 33.16 2.78 -5.22
N ASP A 332 31.91 2.74 -5.68
CA ASP A 332 31.42 3.90 -6.42
C ASP A 332 30.03 4.23 -5.90
N ALA A 333 29.90 5.34 -5.18
CA ALA A 333 28.61 5.96 -4.89
C ALA A 333 28.09 6.58 -6.18
N SER A 334 27.86 5.75 -7.19
CA SER A 334 27.23 6.17 -8.43
C SER A 334 25.86 6.74 -8.10
N ALA A 335 25.54 7.87 -8.71
CA ALA A 335 24.24 8.49 -8.57
C ALA A 335 23.15 7.42 -8.80
N PRO A 336 22.08 7.39 -7.99
CA PRO A 336 21.02 6.42 -8.18
C PRO A 336 20.44 6.59 -9.59
N PRO A 337 19.88 5.53 -10.18
CA PRO A 337 19.07 5.67 -11.39
C PRO A 337 18.00 6.75 -11.18
N LEU A 338 17.68 7.50 -12.24
CA LEU A 338 16.67 8.55 -12.17
C LEU A 338 15.34 7.99 -11.67
N HIS A 339 14.74 8.67 -10.69
CA HIS A 339 13.49 8.31 -10.04
C HIS A 339 12.87 9.53 -9.36
N THR A 340 11.59 9.44 -9.02
CA THR A 340 10.95 10.39 -8.10
C THR A 340 10.72 9.73 -6.77
N ARG A 341 11.15 10.38 -5.68
CA ARG A 341 10.93 9.96 -4.30
C ARG A 341 9.92 10.88 -3.62
N PHE A 342 8.80 10.32 -3.21
CA PHE A 342 7.82 10.99 -2.35
C PHE A 342 8.19 10.71 -0.89
N LEU A 343 8.41 11.75 -0.11
CA LEU A 343 8.79 11.60 1.29
C LEU A 343 7.59 11.16 2.14
N PRO A 344 7.80 10.24 3.10
CA PRO A 344 6.74 9.91 4.04
C PRO A 344 6.34 11.14 4.85
N SER A 345 5.07 11.23 5.23
CA SER A 345 4.61 12.32 6.10
C SER A 345 5.38 12.30 7.42
N SER A 346 5.78 13.49 7.91
CA SER A 346 6.45 13.64 9.20
C SER A 346 5.61 13.20 10.41
N ASP A 347 4.30 13.05 10.20
CA ASP A 347 3.35 12.51 11.16
C ASP A 347 2.54 11.43 10.44
N PRO A 348 2.93 10.15 10.37
CA PRO A 348 2.14 9.13 9.66
C PRO A 348 0.76 8.89 10.30
N ILE A 349 -0.26 8.63 9.48
CA ILE A 349 -1.58 8.21 9.98
C ILE A 349 -1.45 6.78 10.52
N GLN A 350 -1.93 6.53 11.73
CA GLN A 350 -1.96 5.17 12.29
C GLN A 350 -2.85 4.26 11.43
N ASP A 351 -2.43 3.00 11.27
CA ASP A 351 -3.06 1.98 10.43
C ASP A 351 -4.60 1.94 10.52
N ARG A 352 -5.13 1.97 11.74
CA ARG A 352 -6.58 1.96 11.98
C ARG A 352 -7.30 3.16 11.36
N TYR A 353 -6.73 4.37 11.50
CA TYR A 353 -7.33 5.58 10.94
C TYR A 353 -7.10 5.67 9.43
N PHE A 354 -5.95 5.19 8.94
CA PHE A 354 -5.67 5.07 7.52
C PHE A 354 -6.73 4.19 6.85
N TRP A 355 -6.99 3.01 7.43
CA TRP A 355 -8.06 2.12 7.02
C TRP A 355 -9.40 2.84 6.98
N LEU A 356 -9.82 3.48 8.08
CA LEU A 356 -11.12 4.13 8.19
C LEU A 356 -11.32 5.26 7.16
N LEU A 357 -10.28 6.03 6.88
CA LEU A 357 -10.34 7.21 6.03
C LEU A 357 -10.29 6.87 4.53
N HIS A 358 -9.53 5.85 4.15
CA HIS A 358 -9.15 5.63 2.74
C HIS A 358 -9.64 4.32 2.14
N THR A 359 -9.97 3.34 2.97
CA THR A 359 -10.31 1.99 2.48
C THR A 359 -11.81 1.81 2.19
N PRO A 360 -12.73 1.99 3.16
CA PRO A 360 -14.15 1.75 2.97
C PRO A 360 -14.83 2.87 2.17
N ASN A 361 -15.87 2.51 1.42
CA ASN A 361 -16.82 3.48 0.87
C ASN A 361 -17.82 3.86 1.97
N PRO A 362 -18.05 5.16 2.23
CA PRO A 362 -19.05 5.56 3.21
C PRO A 362 -20.47 5.22 2.73
N HIS A 363 -21.30 4.67 3.62
CA HIS A 363 -22.69 4.25 3.34
C HIS A 363 -23.72 5.34 3.66
N GLY A 364 -23.29 6.43 4.29
CA GLY A 364 -24.12 7.58 4.59
C GLY A 364 -23.31 8.76 5.11
N THR A 365 -24.03 9.77 5.58
CA THR A 365 -23.48 11.01 6.10
C THR A 365 -24.12 11.33 7.44
N ILE A 366 -23.30 11.65 8.43
CA ILE A 366 -23.73 12.27 9.69
C ILE A 366 -23.27 13.72 9.67
N TYR A 367 -24.23 14.61 9.85
CA TYR A 367 -24.01 16.03 9.97
C TYR A 367 -23.82 16.40 11.44
N ILE A 368 -22.75 17.11 11.76
CA ILE A 368 -22.41 17.55 13.11
C ILE A 368 -22.23 19.06 13.15
N ASP A 369 -22.49 19.68 14.31
CA ASP A 369 -22.23 21.11 14.48
C ASP A 369 -20.76 21.40 14.82
N ALA A 370 -20.39 22.68 14.74
CA ALA A 370 -19.03 23.13 15.03
C ALA A 370 -18.60 22.93 16.51
N GLY A 371 -19.55 22.82 17.44
CA GLY A 371 -19.27 22.49 18.84
C GLY A 371 -18.82 21.03 18.97
N CYS A 372 -19.61 20.12 18.38
CA CYS A 372 -19.29 18.71 18.29
C CYS A 372 -17.94 18.48 17.61
N HIS A 373 -17.69 19.10 16.44
CA HIS A 373 -16.42 18.95 15.73
C HIS A 373 -15.21 19.33 16.59
N ARG A 374 -15.27 20.45 17.33
CA ARG A 374 -14.20 20.86 18.25
C ARG A 374 -13.96 19.83 19.36
N ALA A 375 -15.03 19.29 19.95
CA ALA A 375 -14.92 18.24 20.97
C ALA A 375 -14.27 16.96 20.41
N LEU A 376 -14.63 16.54 19.19
CA LEU A 376 -14.04 15.35 18.57
C LEU A 376 -12.54 15.53 18.27
N LEU A 377 -12.13 16.73 17.85
CA LEU A 377 -10.71 17.07 17.69
C LEU A 377 -9.95 16.97 19.02
N ASP A 378 -10.60 17.34 20.13
CA ASP A 378 -10.08 17.18 21.50
C ASP A 378 -10.29 15.78 22.09
N LYS A 379 -10.31 14.76 21.22
CA LYS A 379 -10.38 13.33 21.58
C LYS A 379 -11.69 12.85 22.22
N ALA A 380 -12.78 13.60 22.12
CA ALA A 380 -14.11 13.09 22.51
C ALA A 380 -14.65 12.07 21.48
N GLY A 381 -15.58 11.21 21.93
CA GLY A 381 -16.42 10.40 21.05
C GLY A 381 -17.61 11.20 20.50
N LEU A 382 -18.24 10.70 19.44
CA LEU A 382 -19.45 11.31 18.88
C LEU A 382 -20.67 10.91 19.72
N LEU A 383 -21.22 11.89 20.44
CA LEU A 383 -22.45 11.75 21.22
C LEU A 383 -23.68 12.13 20.40
N PRO A 384 -24.87 11.59 20.69
CA PRO A 384 -26.09 11.90 19.94
C PRO A 384 -26.44 13.40 19.92
N VAL A 385 -26.20 14.12 21.02
CA VAL A 385 -26.44 15.57 21.15
C VAL A 385 -25.72 16.40 20.08
N GLY A 386 -24.54 15.95 19.65
CA GLY A 386 -23.72 16.64 18.64
C GLY A 386 -24.16 16.37 17.20
N VAL A 387 -25.07 15.42 16.98
CA VAL A 387 -25.63 15.11 15.66
C VAL A 387 -26.73 16.11 15.32
N VAL A 388 -26.64 16.70 14.12
CA VAL A 388 -27.57 17.69 13.58
C VAL A 388 -28.57 17.03 12.65
N ASP A 389 -28.08 16.13 11.79
CA ASP A 389 -28.87 15.47 10.76
C ASP A 389 -28.18 14.18 10.30
N VAL A 390 -28.95 13.28 9.67
CA VAL A 390 -28.47 11.98 9.18
C VAL A 390 -29.00 11.75 7.78
N GLU A 391 -28.12 11.42 6.84
CA GLU A 391 -28.47 11.14 5.45
C GLU A 391 -27.97 9.77 5.01
N GLY A 392 -28.81 9.06 4.27
CA GLY A 392 -28.54 7.72 3.76
C GLY A 392 -29.14 6.61 4.62
N HIS A 393 -28.89 5.37 4.21
CA HIS A 393 -29.34 4.17 4.90
C HIS A 393 -28.11 3.33 5.19
N PHE A 394 -27.80 3.15 6.48
CA PHE A 394 -26.65 2.39 6.93
C PHE A 394 -26.96 1.68 8.23
N ALA A 395 -26.27 0.57 8.46
CA ALA A 395 -26.39 -0.27 9.64
C ALA A 395 -25.32 0.06 10.69
N GLN A 396 -25.42 -0.59 11.86
CA GLN A 396 -24.36 -0.58 12.86
C GLN A 396 -23.07 -1.17 12.27
N GLN A 397 -21.92 -0.67 12.71
CA GLN A 397 -20.58 -1.00 12.22
C GLN A 397 -20.32 -0.66 10.74
N GLU A 398 -21.13 0.20 10.13
CA GLU A 398 -20.81 0.76 8.81
C GLU A 398 -20.07 2.09 8.92
N VAL A 399 -19.29 2.42 7.89
CA VAL A 399 -18.55 3.68 7.83
C VAL A 399 -19.40 4.76 7.20
N VAL A 400 -19.42 5.94 7.83
CA VAL A 400 -20.15 7.13 7.38
C VAL A 400 -19.22 8.33 7.27
N ARG A 401 -19.61 9.30 6.45
CA ARG A 401 -18.95 10.62 6.39
C ARG A 401 -19.34 11.44 7.61
N LEU A 402 -18.37 12.16 8.18
CA LEU A 402 -18.62 13.21 9.15
C LEU A 402 -18.52 14.56 8.46
N VAL A 403 -19.62 15.29 8.47
CA VAL A 403 -19.74 16.58 7.78
C VAL A 403 -20.10 17.66 8.77
N VAL A 404 -19.31 18.73 8.81
CA VAL A 404 -19.56 19.89 9.66
C VAL A 404 -20.49 20.85 8.93
N VAL A 405 -21.51 21.30 9.64
CA VAL A 405 -22.54 22.22 9.13
C VAL A 405 -22.92 23.27 10.17
N GLU A 406 -23.59 24.33 9.71
CA GLU A 406 -24.21 25.33 10.59
C GLU A 406 -25.63 24.87 10.94
N ARG A 407 -25.86 24.61 12.23
CA ARG A 407 -27.15 24.14 12.76
C ARG A 407 -28.21 25.25 12.64
N ARG A 408 -29.40 24.93 12.12
CA ARG A 408 -30.54 25.85 12.14
C ARG A 408 -31.14 25.93 13.54
N ALA A 409 -31.45 27.16 13.98
CA ALA A 409 -32.07 27.40 15.29
C ALA A 409 -33.58 27.10 15.33
N SER A 410 -34.24 27.09 14.17
CA SER A 410 -35.69 26.86 14.01
C SER A 410 -36.00 25.48 13.41
N SER A 411 -37.29 25.18 13.24
CA SER A 411 -37.82 23.97 12.58
C SER A 411 -37.13 23.66 11.23
N PRO A 412 -37.19 22.39 10.76
CA PRO A 412 -36.56 21.97 9.51
C PRO A 412 -36.89 22.89 8.34
N GLY A 413 -35.93 23.04 7.43
CA GLY A 413 -36.11 23.81 6.20
C GLY A 413 -37.24 23.27 5.32
N PRO A 414 -37.64 24.01 4.28
CA PRO A 414 -38.61 23.55 3.28
C PRO A 414 -38.18 22.24 2.59
N ASP A 415 -36.89 21.97 2.57
CA ASP A 415 -36.18 20.79 2.07
C ASP A 415 -35.97 19.69 3.13
N GLY A 416 -36.53 19.85 4.34
CA GLY A 416 -36.45 18.89 5.44
C GLY A 416 -35.12 18.89 6.22
N LYS A 417 -34.11 19.63 5.74
CA LYS A 417 -32.79 19.72 6.37
C LYS A 417 -32.79 20.58 7.64
N ARG A 418 -32.02 20.15 8.63
CA ARG A 418 -31.85 20.85 9.92
C ARG A 418 -30.62 21.76 9.99
N TRP A 419 -29.96 21.99 8.86
CA TRP A 419 -28.74 22.77 8.75
C TRP A 419 -28.75 23.63 7.49
N GLU A 420 -27.88 24.64 7.47
CA GLU A 420 -27.63 25.50 6.32
C GLU A 420 -26.14 25.81 6.16
N GLY A 421 -25.79 26.55 5.11
CA GLY A 421 -24.41 26.89 4.80
C GLY A 421 -23.66 25.81 4.02
N ILE A 422 -22.34 25.85 4.08
CA ILE A 422 -21.45 24.98 3.30
C ILE A 422 -21.14 23.73 4.12
N ALA A 423 -21.59 22.58 3.62
CA ALA A 423 -21.25 21.28 4.17
C ALA A 423 -19.77 20.94 3.90
N GLN A 424 -18.99 20.73 4.96
CA GLN A 424 -17.58 20.35 4.87
C GLN A 424 -17.35 18.94 5.44
N GLU A 425 -16.99 17.97 4.61
CA GLU A 425 -16.52 16.66 5.09
C GLU A 425 -15.19 16.84 5.82
N VAL A 426 -15.16 16.49 7.11
CA VAL A 426 -13.97 16.62 7.96
C VAL A 426 -13.34 15.27 8.29
N GLY A 427 -14.07 14.18 8.08
CA GLY A 427 -13.59 12.87 8.47
C GLY A 427 -14.61 11.77 8.21
N ARG A 428 -14.32 10.60 8.75
CA ARG A 428 -15.18 9.41 8.67
C ARG A 428 -15.27 8.73 10.02
N ALA A 429 -16.37 8.03 10.24
CA ALA A 429 -16.63 7.33 11.49
C ALA A 429 -17.22 5.94 11.24
N LEU A 430 -16.86 4.97 12.06
CA LEU A 430 -17.54 3.68 12.18
C LEU A 430 -18.62 3.81 13.26
N VAL A 431 -19.89 3.66 12.90
CA VAL A 431 -21.02 3.96 13.80
C VAL A 431 -21.44 2.76 14.65
N ASN A 432 -21.95 3.04 15.85
CA ASN A 432 -22.46 2.06 16.80
C ASN A 432 -23.98 1.84 16.68
N TYR A 433 -24.68 2.60 15.85
CA TYR A 433 -26.13 2.56 15.67
C TYR A 433 -26.48 2.71 14.19
N ALA A 434 -27.60 2.13 13.74
CA ALA A 434 -28.09 2.29 12.38
C ALA A 434 -28.65 3.70 12.13
N ALA A 435 -28.75 4.11 10.86
CA ALA A 435 -29.23 5.44 10.48
C ALA A 435 -30.58 5.80 11.12
N ALA A 436 -31.56 4.89 11.05
CA ALA A 436 -32.89 5.09 11.62
C ALA A 436 -32.88 5.26 13.15
N GLU A 437 -31.92 4.63 13.84
CA GLU A 437 -31.75 4.73 15.28
C GLU A 437 -31.09 6.05 15.65
N ILE A 438 -30.02 6.44 14.95
CA ILE A 438 -29.34 7.73 15.13
C ILE A 438 -30.32 8.87 14.91
N THR A 439 -31.19 8.81 13.89
CA THR A 439 -32.22 9.82 13.64
C THR A 439 -33.21 9.97 14.82
N ARG A 440 -33.44 8.92 15.61
CA ARG A 440 -34.32 8.97 16.79
C ARG A 440 -33.62 9.54 18.02
N ILE A 441 -32.32 9.30 18.18
CA ILE A 441 -31.54 9.75 19.35
C ILE A 441 -30.77 11.06 19.10
N MET A 442 -30.69 11.56 17.87
CA MET A 442 -29.96 12.80 17.57
C MET A 442 -30.51 13.98 18.36
N GLY A 443 -29.63 14.79 18.95
CA GLY A 443 -30.00 15.89 19.84
C GLY A 443 -30.29 15.50 21.29
N HIS A 444 -30.39 14.21 21.63
CA HIS A 444 -30.59 13.74 23.01
C HIS A 444 -29.28 13.49 23.76
N GLN A 445 -29.34 13.44 25.09
CA GLN A 445 -28.24 13.02 25.93
C GLN A 445 -28.09 11.49 25.92
N SER A 446 -26.86 10.99 26.12
CA SER A 446 -26.58 9.54 26.03
C SER A 446 -27.38 8.69 27.02
N VAL A 447 -27.76 9.25 28.17
CA VAL A 447 -28.59 8.57 29.18
C VAL A 447 -30.01 8.27 28.68
N GLU A 448 -30.50 9.02 27.67
CA GLU A 448 -31.84 8.87 27.10
C GLU A 448 -31.89 7.78 26.01
N ILE A 449 -30.74 7.27 25.53
CA ILE A 449 -30.69 6.28 24.43
C ILE A 449 -31.50 5.03 24.78
N GLY A 450 -31.32 4.51 26.01
CA GLY A 450 -31.99 3.29 26.46
C GLY A 450 -33.50 3.43 26.50
N GLU A 451 -34.01 4.60 26.88
CA GLU A 451 -35.44 4.89 26.89
C GLU A 451 -36.00 5.02 25.46
N ILE A 452 -35.28 5.71 24.58
CA ILE A 452 -35.73 5.98 23.21
C ILE A 452 -35.69 4.73 22.33
N LEU A 453 -34.63 3.93 22.41
CA LEU A 453 -34.42 2.76 21.56
C LEU A 453 -34.85 1.44 22.20
N GLY A 454 -35.02 1.41 23.52
CA GLY A 454 -35.27 0.19 24.29
C GLY A 454 -34.01 -0.61 24.63
N TYR A 455 -32.83 -0.13 24.20
CA TYR A 455 -31.52 -0.69 24.51
C TYR A 455 -30.43 0.38 24.37
N ALA A 456 -29.25 0.16 24.96
CA ALA A 456 -28.12 1.07 24.86
C ALA A 456 -26.79 0.30 24.91
N ASP A 457 -26.35 -0.20 23.76
CA ASP A 457 -25.06 -0.90 23.63
C ASP A 457 -23.86 0.03 23.78
N SER A 458 -24.03 1.34 23.53
CA SER A 458 -23.00 2.35 23.68
C SER A 458 -23.58 3.72 24.00
N GLU A 459 -22.87 4.51 24.80
CA GLU A 459 -23.20 5.93 25.01
C GLU A 459 -22.87 6.80 23.80
N TYR A 460 -22.09 6.26 22.84
CA TYR A 460 -21.58 6.97 21.68
C TYR A 460 -22.24 6.48 20.40
N VAL A 461 -22.60 7.43 19.53
CA VAL A 461 -22.91 7.16 18.11
C VAL A 461 -21.67 6.63 17.40
N ALA A 462 -20.49 7.15 17.72
CA ALA A 462 -19.21 6.59 17.30
C ALA A 462 -18.15 6.82 18.38
N HIS A 463 -17.44 5.78 18.78
CA HIS A 463 -16.36 5.89 19.76
C HIS A 463 -15.16 6.67 19.20
N ARG A 464 -14.37 7.37 20.03
CA ARG A 464 -13.23 8.18 19.54
C ARG A 464 -12.24 7.39 18.69
N SER A 465 -11.92 6.16 19.08
CA SER A 465 -11.01 5.28 18.33
C SER A 465 -11.56 4.85 16.95
N HIS A 466 -12.84 5.13 16.69
CA HIS A 466 -13.57 4.81 15.48
C HIS A 466 -13.86 6.05 14.64
N ILE A 467 -13.20 7.18 14.94
CA ILE A 467 -13.34 8.45 14.22
C ILE A 467 -11.97 8.86 13.70
N GLY A 468 -11.88 9.03 12.38
CA GLY A 468 -10.71 9.57 11.69
C GLY A 468 -11.03 10.92 11.08
N PHE A 469 -10.09 11.86 11.15
CA PHE A 469 -10.20 13.18 10.52
C PHE A 469 -9.26 13.27 9.33
N PHE A 470 -9.73 13.85 8.24
CA PHE A 470 -8.83 14.32 7.19
C PHE A 470 -8.01 15.48 7.76
N ARG A 471 -6.71 15.46 7.52
CA ARG A 471 -5.87 16.58 7.92
C ARG A 471 -6.23 17.79 7.09
N LYS A 472 -6.31 18.97 7.72
CA LYS A 472 -6.33 20.23 6.98
C LYS A 472 -5.09 20.28 6.11
N GLU A 473 -5.30 20.46 4.81
CA GLU A 473 -4.26 20.80 3.85
C GLU A 473 -3.39 21.89 4.46
N SER A 474 -2.10 21.62 4.58
CA SER A 474 -1.11 22.60 5.00
C SER A 474 -1.29 23.83 4.12
N ARG A 475 -1.73 24.95 4.70
CA ARG A 475 -1.76 26.21 3.95
C ARG A 475 -0.33 26.50 3.46
N PRO A 476 -0.17 27.13 2.28
CA PRO A 476 1.14 27.66 1.89
C PRO A 476 1.65 28.54 3.03
N VAL A 477 2.91 28.32 3.42
CA VAL A 477 3.60 29.14 4.40
C VAL A 477 3.44 30.59 3.97
N THR A 478 2.70 31.36 4.77
CA THR A 478 2.58 32.80 4.53
C THR A 478 3.99 33.37 4.62
N PRO A 479 4.49 34.11 3.62
CA PRO A 479 5.82 34.67 3.71
C PRO A 479 5.87 35.57 4.93
N SER A 480 6.76 35.25 5.86
CA SER A 480 7.17 36.15 6.94
C SER A 480 7.57 37.45 6.26
N ARG A 481 6.76 38.49 6.41
CA ARG A 481 7.24 39.84 6.12
C ARG A 481 8.26 40.12 7.21
N ASP A 482 9.53 40.11 6.85
CA ASP A 482 10.57 40.73 7.65
C ASP A 482 10.13 42.18 7.89
N PHE A 483 9.84 42.49 9.15
CA PHE A 483 9.65 43.86 9.62
C PHE A 483 10.97 44.32 10.23
N GLU A 484 11.54 45.32 9.56
CA GLU A 484 12.62 46.27 9.93
C GLU A 484 14.03 45.73 10.16
#